data_AF-A0A244E845-F1
#
_entry.id   AF-A0A244E845-F1
#
_cell.length_a   1.000
_cell.length_b   1.000
_cell.length_c   1.000
_cell.angle_alpha   90.00
_cell.angle_beta   90.00
_cell.angle_gamma   90.00
#
_symmetry.space_group_name_H-M   'P 1'
#
loop_
_entity.id
_entity.type
_entity.pdbx_description
1 polymer ?
#
loop_
_entity_poly.entity_id
_entity_poly.type
_entity_poly.pdbx_seq_one_letter_code
_entity_poly.pdbx_strand_id
1 'polypeptide(L)' 'MEATIEHSEANPFKHQKNIILVGTKGRILWAKACTCTAGIHHPEGYVLPGGERTQNRARAEFAASTIDYLSQGAA' A
#
# COMPACT_ATOMS: atom_id res chain seq x y z
N MET A 1 0.04 12.03 -36.05
CA MET A 1 0.25 10.99 -35.03
C MET A 1 -0.38 11.51 -33.75
N GLU A 2 -1.65 11.19 -33.54
CA GLU A 2 -2.36 11.57 -32.31
C GLU A 2 -1.84 10.68 -31.18
N ALA A 3 -1.23 11.28 -30.16
CA ALA A 3 -0.83 10.58 -28.97
C ALA A 3 -2.10 10.24 -28.19
N THR A 4 -2.52 8.98 -28.24
CA THR A 4 -3.54 8.42 -27.35
C THR A 4 -2.99 8.48 -25.92
N ILE A 5 -3.28 9.56 -25.21
CA ILE A 5 -3.06 9.61 -23.76
C ILE A 5 -4.18 8.79 -23.14
N GLU A 6 -3.91 7.49 -22.95
CA GLU A 6 -4.75 6.61 -22.12
C GLU A 6 -4.76 7.14 -20.69
N HIS A 7 -5.70 8.04 -20.41
CA HIS A 7 -6.09 8.39 -19.05
C HIS A 7 -6.81 7.20 -18.43
N SER A 8 -6.04 6.27 -17.86
CA SER A 8 -6.57 5.37 -16.84
C SER A 8 -5.97 5.76 -15.50
N GLU A 9 -6.32 6.96 -15.05
CA GLU A 9 -6.24 7.38 -13.66
C GLU A 9 -7.28 6.62 -12.83
N ALA A 10 -7.21 5.30 -12.82
CA ALA A 10 -7.79 4.54 -11.72
C ALA A 10 -6.96 4.92 -10.49
N ASN A 11 -7.47 5.88 -9.71
CA ASN A 11 -6.87 6.38 -8.47
C ASN A 11 -6.16 5.20 -7.77
N PRO A 12 -4.82 5.23 -7.59
CA PRO A 12 -4.07 4.07 -7.13
C PRO A 12 -4.53 3.61 -5.75
N PHE A 13 -5.19 4.48 -4.97
CA PHE A 13 -5.81 4.19 -3.68
C PHE A 13 -7.21 3.55 -3.77
N LYS A 14 -7.76 3.36 -4.96
CA LYS A 14 -9.07 2.73 -5.22
C LYS A 14 -8.97 1.40 -5.96
N HIS A 15 -7.82 1.09 -6.57
CA HIS A 15 -7.65 -0.16 -7.31
C HIS A 15 -7.44 -1.33 -6.33
N GLN A 16 -8.31 -2.36 -6.38
CA GLN A 16 -8.30 -3.48 -5.42
C GLN A 16 -6.96 -4.23 -5.33
N LYS A 17 -6.18 -4.26 -6.41
CA LYS A 17 -4.82 -4.85 -6.39
C LYS A 17 -3.82 -4.07 -5.53
N ASN A 18 -4.06 -2.78 -5.31
CA ASN A 18 -3.18 -1.88 -4.55
C ASN A 18 -3.58 -1.77 -3.07
N ILE A 19 -4.64 -2.46 -2.65
CA ILE A 19 -5.16 -2.38 -1.29
C ILE A 19 -5.27 -3.79 -0.74
N ILE A 20 -4.60 -4.04 0.37
CA ILE A 20 -4.83 -5.21 1.20
C ILE A 20 -5.70 -4.75 2.35
N LEU A 21 -6.92 -5.30 2.42
CA LEU A 21 -7.88 -5.06 3.49
C LEU A 21 -8.11 -6.38 4.23
N VAL A 22 -7.86 -6.39 5.53
CA VAL A 22 -8.14 -7.52 6.43
C VAL A 22 -9.05 -7.02 7.54
N GLY A 23 -10.17 -7.72 7.76
CA GLY A 23 -11.17 -7.32 8.74
C GLY A 23 -11.82 -5.99 8.39
N THR A 24 -11.97 -5.11 9.38
CA THR A 24 -12.63 -3.80 9.22
C THR A 24 -11.64 -2.63 9.21
N LYS A 25 -10.47 -2.80 9.85
CA LYS A 25 -9.51 -1.73 10.10
C LYS A 25 -8.11 -2.01 9.54
N GLY A 26 -7.75 -3.27 9.31
CA GLY A 26 -6.44 -3.64 8.75
C GLY A 26 -6.29 -3.23 7.30
N ARG A 27 -5.50 -2.19 7.00
CA ARG A 27 -5.28 -1.72 5.62
C ARG A 27 -3.80 -1.47 5.32
N ILE A 28 -3.32 -2.06 4.23
CA ILE A 28 -1.99 -1.82 3.66
C ILE A 28 -2.14 -1.41 2.20
N LEU A 29 -1.38 -0.39 1.78
CA LEU A 29 -1.46 0.18 0.44
C LEU A 29 -0.18 -0.10 -0.34
N TRP A 30 -0.33 -0.37 -1.63
CA TRP A 30 0.76 -0.37 -2.59
C TRP A 30 1.12 1.07 -2.97
N ALA A 31 2.41 1.39 -2.91
CA ALA A 31 2.93 2.66 -3.38
C ALA A 31 3.93 2.44 -4.51
N LYS A 32 3.86 3.29 -5.52
CA LYS A 32 4.91 3.39 -6.56
C LYS A 32 6.22 3.88 -5.95
N ALA A 33 7.33 3.56 -6.60
CA ALA A 33 8.64 4.06 -6.20
C ALA A 33 8.62 5.58 -6.20
N CYS A 34 9.22 6.19 -5.18
CA CYS A 34 9.30 7.64 -5.07
C CYS A 34 10.56 8.06 -4.33
N THR A 35 11.00 9.27 -4.57
CA THR A 35 12.06 9.90 -3.79
C THR A 35 11.43 11.02 -2.98
N CYS A 36 11.58 10.98 -1.66
CA CYS A 36 11.03 12.02 -0.79
C CYS A 36 11.88 13.30 -0.87
N THR A 37 11.34 14.40 -0.33
CA THR A 37 12.01 15.72 -0.32
C THR A 37 13.39 15.71 0.36
N ALA A 38 13.64 14.74 1.26
CA ALA A 38 14.93 14.53 1.91
C ALA A 38 15.93 13.71 1.06
N GLY A 39 15.62 13.43 -0.21
CA GLY A 39 16.47 12.64 -1.11
C GLY A 39 16.46 11.13 -0.86
N ILE A 40 15.69 10.65 0.12
CA ILE A 40 15.59 9.21 0.41
C ILE A 40 14.70 8.56 -0.65
N HIS A 41 15.25 7.55 -1.32
CA HIS A 41 14.54 6.72 -2.28
C HIS A 41 13.75 5.61 -1.57
N HIS A 42 12.47 5.52 -1.87
CA HIS A 42 11.60 4.41 -1.47
C HIS A 42 11.24 3.57 -2.70
N PRO A 43 11.53 2.26 -2.71
CA PRO A 43 11.19 1.39 -3.82
C PRO A 43 9.67 1.22 -3.92
N GLU A 44 9.17 0.68 -5.04
CA GLU A 44 7.77 0.27 -5.12
C GLU A 44 7.48 -0.93 -4.21
N GLY A 45 6.28 -0.95 -3.62
CA GLY A 45 5.83 -2.05 -2.76
C GLY A 45 4.67 -1.68 -1.84
N TYR A 46 4.23 -2.66 -1.06
CA TYR A 46 3.28 -2.49 0.03
C TYR A 46 3.93 -1.74 1.20
N VAL A 47 3.30 -0.66 1.65
CA VAL A 47 3.80 0.19 2.74
C VAL A 47 3.41 -0.42 4.09
N LEU A 48 4.41 -0.89 4.84
CA LEU A 48 4.25 -1.45 6.17
C LEU A 48 4.20 -0.34 7.24
N PRO A 49 3.66 -0.63 8.44
CA PRO A 49 3.81 0.25 9.60
C PRO A 49 5.28 0.59 9.85
N GLY A 50 5.58 1.87 10.08
CA GLY A 50 6.95 2.37 10.21
C GLY A 50 7.60 2.80 8.89
N GLY A 51 6.93 2.65 7.74
CA GLY A 51 7.35 3.22 6.46
C GLY A 51 8.25 2.32 5.60
N GLU A 52 8.60 1.12 6.08
CA GLU A 52 9.26 0.09 5.26
C GLU A 52 8.34 -0.35 4.12
N ARG A 53 8.92 -0.79 2.99
CA ARG A 53 8.16 -1.30 1.84
C ARG A 53 8.56 -2.73 1.50
N THR A 54 7.56 -3.56 1.17
CA THR A 54 7.76 -4.96 0.78
C THR A 54 7.05 -5.30 -0.53
N GLN A 55 7.71 -6.09 -1.37
CA GLN A 55 7.12 -6.71 -2.55
C GLN A 55 6.37 -8.02 -2.21
N ASN A 56 6.67 -8.61 -1.04
CA ASN A 56 6.02 -9.84 -0.58
C ASN A 56 4.60 -9.53 -0.08
N ARG A 57 3.60 -10.02 -0.83
CA ARG A 57 2.19 -9.86 -0.51
C ARG A 57 1.78 -10.53 0.81
N ALA A 58 2.27 -11.75 1.09
CA ALA A 58 1.93 -12.46 2.32
C ALA A 58 2.40 -11.70 3.58
N ARG A 59 3.58 -11.05 3.50
CA ARG A 59 4.08 -10.18 4.58
C ARG A 59 3.15 -8.98 4.80
N ALA A 60 2.64 -8.39 3.71
CA ALA A 60 1.71 -7.27 3.79
C ALA A 60 0.33 -7.67 4.31
N GLU A 61 -0.16 -8.87 3.97
CA GLU A 61 -1.39 -9.46 4.54
C GLU A 61 -1.25 -9.71 6.04
N PHE A 62 -0.12 -10.27 6.48
CA PHE A 62 0.18 -10.46 7.90
C PHE A 62 0.19 -9.13 8.68
N ALA A 63 0.81 -8.09 8.11
CA ALA A 63 0.79 -6.76 8.70
C ALA A 63 -0.62 -6.17 8.78
N ALA A 64 -1.42 -6.29 7.71
CA ALA A 64 -2.82 -5.86 7.72
C ALA A 64 -3.64 -6.60 8.78
N SER A 65 -3.46 -7.92 8.92
CA SER A 65 -4.10 -8.73 9.96
C SER A 65 -3.71 -8.29 11.37
N THR A 66 -2.43 -7.97 11.59
CA THR A 66 -1.94 -7.47 12.88
C THR A 66 -2.53 -6.10 13.21
N ILE A 67 -2.62 -5.20 12.23
CA ILE A 67 -3.29 -3.90 12.40
C ILE A 67 -4.76 -4.10 12.80
N ASP A 68 -5.48 -4.98 12.12
CA ASP A 68 -6.89 -5.25 12.43
C ASP A 68 -7.04 -5.80 13.85
N TYR A 69 -6.23 -6.80 14.22
CA TYR A 69 -6.22 -7.41 15.54
C TYR A 69 -5.97 -6.38 16.66
N LEU A 70 -4.91 -5.57 16.52
CA LEU A 70 -4.58 -4.54 17.52
C LEU A 70 -5.65 -3.44 17.59
N SER A 71 -6.36 -3.18 16.49
CA SER A 71 -7.41 -2.17 16.42
C SER A 71 -8.75 -2.61 17.04
N GLN A 72 -8.89 -3.89 17.38
CA GLN A 72 -10.04 -4.44 18.12
C GLN A 72 -9.91 -4.21 19.64
N GLY A 73 -8.76 -3.73 20.10
CA GLY A 73 -8.45 -3.51 21.51
C GLY A 73 -7.85 -4.76 22.15
N ALA A 74 -6.72 -4.58 22.85
CA ALA A 74 -6.38 -5.51 23.93
C ALA A 74 -7.57 -5.47 24.90
N ALA A 75 -8.33 -6.57 24.93
CA ALA A 75 -9.44 -6.74 25.87
C ALA A 75 -8.93 -6.68 27.32
#